data_AF-R1G033-F1
#
_entry.id   AF-R1G033-F1
#
_cell.length_a   1.000
_cell.length_b   1.000
_cell.length_c   1.000
_cell.angle_alpha   90.00
_cell.angle_beta   90.00
_cell.angle_gamma   90.00
#
_symmetry.space_group_name_H-M   'P 1'
#
loop_
_entity.id
_entity.type
_entity.pdbx_description
1 polymer ?
#
loop_
_entity_poly.entity_id
_entity_poly.type
_entity_poly.pdbx_seq_one_letter_code
_entity_poly.pdbx_strand_id
1 'polypeptide(L)'
;MDRATLNDLITSKLPALFGCNGFLPLAADCYIPSRPPAADMSSDPVAYAASSMAESAAAAAAAFEPALEVPVELNATKIPHPSHPYYPLDVEIPGYLANDYSVPELLAIFAAGCFYVYNFRTLGGSRHLFGQLWKEYSLSDSRYLTKDPFVLCMESITAAIVSLGQLYGDVLYYATAMFDHYVSNLNYTRPESYYFWVYFVFMNAFWIVIPIILIANSVSASSRAFKALAKMERCLNASPASPKKHKTF
;
A
#
# COMPACT_ATOMS: atom_id res chain seq x y z
N MET A 1 -9.36 -1.84 -35.38
CA MET A 1 -10.15 -0.71 -34.85
C MET A 1 -9.41 0.55 -35.27
N ASP A 2 -10.01 1.32 -36.17
CA ASP A 2 -9.31 2.35 -36.94
C ASP A 2 -9.04 3.59 -36.07
N ARG A 3 -7.90 4.29 -36.25
CA ARG A 3 -7.51 5.43 -35.39
C ARG A 3 -8.57 6.54 -35.36
N ALA A 4 -9.37 6.65 -36.42
CA ALA A 4 -10.50 7.58 -36.51
C ALA A 4 -11.61 7.27 -35.49
N THR A 5 -11.94 5.99 -35.30
CA THR A 5 -13.01 5.58 -34.35
C THR A 5 -12.66 5.78 -32.88
N LEU A 6 -11.38 5.76 -32.50
CA LEU A 6 -10.96 6.01 -31.12
C LEU A 6 -11.03 7.50 -30.77
N ASN A 7 -10.63 8.37 -31.69
CA ASN A 7 -10.74 9.82 -31.50
C ASN A 7 -12.20 10.26 -31.46
N ASP A 8 -13.09 9.69 -32.29
CA ASP A 8 -14.52 9.99 -32.22
C ASP A 8 -15.15 9.52 -30.89
N LEU A 9 -14.70 8.40 -30.33
CA LEU A 9 -15.18 7.91 -29.04
C LEU A 9 -14.72 8.79 -27.88
N ILE A 10 -13.47 9.28 -27.92
CA ILE A 10 -12.91 10.21 -26.93
C ILE A 10 -13.59 11.57 -27.04
N THR A 11 -13.80 12.09 -28.25
CA THR A 11 -14.32 13.45 -28.41
C THR A 11 -15.82 13.54 -28.15
N SER A 12 -16.59 12.46 -28.42
CA SER A 12 -18.05 12.48 -28.26
C SER A 12 -18.55 12.03 -26.89
N LYS A 13 -17.83 11.14 -26.17
CA LYS A 13 -18.32 10.55 -24.92
C LYS A 13 -17.69 11.12 -23.65
N LEU A 14 -16.48 11.67 -23.71
CA LEU A 14 -15.80 12.25 -22.54
C LEU A 14 -16.50 13.50 -21.98
N PRO A 15 -16.98 14.45 -22.82
CA PRO A 15 -17.65 15.67 -22.30
C PRO A 15 -18.93 15.38 -21.52
N ALA A 16 -19.63 14.28 -21.84
CA ALA A 16 -20.84 13.85 -21.13
C ALA A 16 -20.56 13.24 -19.74
N LEU A 17 -19.33 12.74 -19.50
CA LEU A 17 -18.90 12.22 -18.20
C LEU A 17 -18.32 13.29 -17.26
N PHE A 18 -17.82 14.40 -17.82
CA PHE A 18 -17.13 15.45 -17.07
C PHE A 18 -17.90 16.79 -16.97
N GLY A 19 -19.07 16.91 -17.60
CA GLY A 19 -19.86 18.13 -17.64
C GLY A 19 -19.15 19.29 -18.34
N CYS A 20 -19.90 20.32 -18.74
CA CYS A 20 -19.37 21.47 -19.51
C CYS A 20 -18.30 22.31 -18.77
N ASN A 21 -17.93 21.95 -17.53
CA ASN A 21 -16.92 22.62 -16.71
C ASN A 21 -15.84 21.68 -16.13
N GLY A 22 -15.72 20.44 -16.63
CA GLY A 22 -14.59 19.56 -16.29
C GLY A 22 -14.55 19.03 -14.85
N PHE A 23 -15.65 19.09 -14.11
CA PHE A 23 -15.79 18.50 -12.77
C PHE A 23 -16.91 17.44 -12.79
N LEU A 24 -16.58 16.22 -12.33
CA LEU A 24 -17.58 15.23 -11.95
C LEU A 24 -18.53 15.83 -10.88
N PRO A 25 -19.86 15.82 -11.07
CA PRO A 25 -20.82 16.21 -10.04
C PRO A 25 -21.05 15.06 -9.05
N LEU A 26 -19.97 14.51 -8.49
CA LEU A 26 -20.00 13.35 -7.59
C LEU A 26 -18.95 13.50 -6.48
N ALA A 27 -18.91 14.69 -5.86
CA ALA A 27 -18.23 14.91 -4.57
C ALA A 27 -18.51 16.29 -3.94
N ALA A 28 -19.06 17.26 -4.67
CA ALA A 28 -19.23 18.62 -4.15
C ALA A 28 -20.46 18.80 -3.23
N ASP A 29 -21.51 17.98 -3.37
CA ASP A 29 -22.78 18.18 -2.64
C ASP A 29 -22.97 17.29 -1.40
N CYS A 30 -22.00 16.44 -1.04
CA CYS A 30 -22.07 15.62 0.19
C CYS A 30 -21.25 16.16 1.37
N TYR A 31 -20.52 17.28 1.21
CA TYR A 31 -19.88 17.95 2.35
C TYR A 31 -20.75 19.11 2.84
N ILE A 32 -21.87 18.79 3.47
CA ILE A 32 -22.45 19.69 4.46
C ILE A 32 -21.65 19.47 5.75
N PRO A 33 -20.86 20.44 6.23
CA PRO A 33 -20.26 20.33 7.55
C PRO A 33 -21.40 20.39 8.56
N SER A 34 -21.93 19.24 8.94
CA SER A 34 -22.64 19.13 10.20
C SER A 34 -21.62 19.48 11.28
N ARG A 35 -21.87 20.60 11.96
CA ARG A 35 -21.08 21.09 13.08
C ARG A 35 -20.86 19.92 14.05
N PRO A 36 -19.63 19.44 14.26
CA PRO A 36 -19.41 18.43 15.29
C PRO A 36 -19.89 19.02 16.63
N PRO A 37 -20.56 18.23 17.49
CA PRO A 37 -20.84 18.66 18.85
C PRO A 37 -19.51 19.11 19.46
N ALA A 38 -19.53 20.24 20.17
CA ALA A 38 -18.34 20.90 20.70
C ALA A 38 -17.47 19.91 21.49
N ALA A 39 -16.54 19.27 20.80
CA ALA A 39 -15.52 18.45 21.39
C ALA A 39 -14.52 19.42 21.99
N ASP A 40 -14.47 19.38 23.32
CA ASP A 40 -13.33 19.77 24.14
C ASP A 40 -12.02 19.81 23.32
N MET A 41 -11.56 21.04 23.06
CA MET A 41 -10.33 21.36 22.34
C MET A 41 -9.10 21.24 23.26
N SER A 42 -9.04 20.19 24.09
CA SER A 42 -7.88 19.85 24.93
C SER A 42 -7.29 18.47 24.65
N SER A 43 -7.86 17.70 23.71
CA SER A 43 -7.30 16.39 23.35
C SER A 43 -6.19 16.52 22.30
N ASP A 44 -5.06 15.90 22.59
CA ASP A 44 -3.88 15.84 21.73
C ASP A 44 -4.28 15.33 20.32
N PRO A 45 -4.13 16.13 19.25
CA PRO A 45 -4.54 15.76 17.91
C PRO A 45 -3.82 14.50 17.39
N VAL A 46 -2.63 14.19 17.94
CA VAL A 46 -1.90 12.96 17.63
C VAL A 46 -2.59 11.76 18.28
N ALA A 47 -3.08 11.89 19.51
CA ALA A 47 -3.80 10.83 20.21
C ALA A 47 -5.15 10.52 19.54
N TYR A 48 -5.85 11.55 19.05
CA TYR A 48 -7.10 11.36 18.32
C TYR A 48 -6.87 10.66 16.96
N ALA A 49 -5.86 11.07 16.20
CA ALA A 49 -5.50 10.42 14.94
C ALA A 49 -5.02 8.97 15.15
N ALA A 50 -4.23 8.71 16.20
CA ALA A 50 -3.83 7.34 16.54
C ALA A 50 -5.02 6.47 16.92
N SER A 51 -5.99 7.02 17.66
CA SER A 51 -7.21 6.31 18.06
C SER A 51 -8.11 5.99 16.87
N SER A 52 -8.29 6.93 15.93
CA SER A 52 -9.11 6.71 14.73
C SER A 52 -8.48 5.71 13.75
N MET A 53 -7.15 5.66 13.69
CA MET A 53 -6.42 4.63 12.94
C MET A 53 -6.56 3.25 13.57
N ALA A 54 -6.53 3.16 14.91
CA ALA A 54 -6.75 1.91 15.63
C ALA A 54 -8.19 1.39 15.45
N GLU A 55 -9.19 2.27 15.48
CA GLU A 55 -10.58 1.93 15.16
C GLU A 55 -10.75 1.46 13.72
N SER A 56 -10.07 2.09 12.76
CA SER A 56 -10.11 1.68 11.34
C SER A 56 -9.46 0.30 11.12
N ALA A 57 -8.38 -0.01 11.84
CA ALA A 57 -7.75 -1.33 11.80
C ALA A 57 -8.65 -2.41 12.43
N ALA A 58 -9.33 -2.09 13.54
CA ALA A 58 -10.30 -2.98 14.17
C ALA A 58 -11.53 -3.23 13.28
N ALA A 59 -12.01 -2.21 12.57
CA ALA A 59 -13.11 -2.35 11.60
C ALA A 59 -12.70 -3.19 10.38
N ALA A 60 -11.47 -3.06 9.89
CA ALA A 60 -10.95 -3.91 8.81
C ALA A 60 -10.79 -5.37 9.26
N ALA A 61 -10.38 -5.61 10.51
CA ALA A 61 -10.33 -6.95 11.10
C ALA A 61 -11.73 -7.55 11.31
N ALA A 62 -12.72 -6.74 11.68
CA ALA A 62 -14.11 -7.17 11.85
C ALA A 62 -14.85 -7.42 10.53
N ALA A 63 -14.41 -6.82 9.43
CA ALA A 63 -14.93 -7.09 8.08
C ALA A 63 -14.46 -8.44 7.51
N PHE A 64 -13.48 -9.08 8.15
CA PHE A 64 -13.09 -10.45 7.86
C PHE A 64 -14.02 -11.39 8.63
N GLU A 65 -15.16 -11.73 8.01
CA GLU A 65 -16.02 -12.83 8.49
C GLU A 65 -15.14 -14.06 8.76
N PRO A 66 -15.25 -14.71 9.93
CA PRO A 66 -14.51 -15.94 10.19
C PRO A 66 -14.89 -16.93 9.11
N ALA A 67 -13.91 -17.41 8.35
CA ALA A 67 -14.12 -18.46 7.37
C ALA A 67 -14.84 -19.60 8.07
N LEU A 68 -16.13 -19.70 7.82
CA LEU A 68 -17.00 -20.75 8.30
C LEU A 68 -16.33 -22.04 7.86
N GLU A 69 -15.96 -22.88 8.83
CA GLU A 69 -15.26 -24.14 8.61
C GLU A 69 -15.93 -24.86 7.45
N VAL A 70 -15.31 -24.83 6.26
CA VAL A 70 -15.67 -25.75 5.20
C VAL A 70 -15.05 -27.05 5.66
N PRO A 71 -15.85 -28.04 6.08
CA PRO A 71 -15.29 -29.34 6.39
C PRO A 71 -14.67 -29.83 5.07
N VAL A 72 -13.36 -30.01 5.06
CA VAL A 72 -12.70 -30.77 4.01
C VAL A 72 -13.18 -32.20 4.17
N GLU A 73 -14.33 -32.53 3.57
CA GLU A 73 -14.77 -33.91 3.47
C GLU A 73 -13.80 -34.63 2.54
N LEU A 74 -12.91 -35.44 3.13
CA LEU A 74 -12.09 -36.43 2.43
C LEU A 74 -13.02 -37.45 1.76
N ASN A 75 -13.45 -37.15 0.53
CA ASN A 75 -14.25 -38.07 -0.26
C ASN A 75 -13.34 -39.21 -0.76
N ALA A 76 -13.35 -40.32 -0.04
CA ALA A 76 -12.44 -41.46 -0.16
C ALA A 76 -12.67 -42.36 -1.40
N THR A 77 -12.93 -41.80 -2.59
CA THR A 77 -13.23 -42.61 -3.79
C THR A 77 -12.50 -42.21 -5.09
N LYS A 78 -11.32 -41.58 -5.05
CA LYS A 78 -10.51 -41.35 -6.27
C LYS A 78 -9.03 -41.72 -6.06
N ILE A 79 -8.59 -42.77 -6.74
CA ILE A 79 -7.21 -43.33 -6.75
C ILE A 79 -6.51 -42.83 -8.05
N PRO A 80 -5.16 -42.76 -8.22
CA PRO A 80 -4.04 -42.36 -7.36
C PRO A 80 -3.12 -41.32 -8.07
N HIS A 81 -3.65 -40.42 -8.89
CA HIS A 81 -2.81 -39.40 -9.57
C HIS A 81 -3.15 -38.01 -9.05
N PRO A 82 -2.16 -37.27 -8.52
CA PRO A 82 -2.39 -35.92 -8.04
C PRO A 82 -2.87 -35.07 -9.22
N SER A 83 -4.07 -34.47 -9.07
CA SER A 83 -4.69 -33.61 -10.09
C SER A 83 -3.87 -32.33 -10.33
N HIS A 84 -3.09 -31.94 -9.32
CA HIS A 84 -2.20 -30.79 -9.34
C HIS A 84 -0.96 -31.02 -8.46
N PRO A 85 0.11 -30.22 -8.65
CA PRO A 85 1.34 -30.33 -7.88
C PRO A 85 1.31 -29.58 -6.53
N TYR A 86 0.22 -28.93 -6.14
CA TYR A 86 0.12 -28.16 -4.88
C TYR A 86 -0.17 -29.06 -3.67
N TYR A 87 0.28 -28.62 -2.49
CA TYR A 87 0.04 -29.31 -1.22
C TYR A 87 -1.10 -28.62 -0.45
N PRO A 88 -1.98 -29.37 0.22
CA PRO A 88 -2.04 -30.84 0.28
C PRO A 88 -2.58 -31.47 -1.04
N LEU A 89 -2.12 -32.68 -1.39
CA LEU A 89 -2.34 -33.30 -2.72
C LEU A 89 -3.76 -33.83 -2.95
N ASP A 90 -4.50 -34.03 -1.86
CA ASP A 90 -5.86 -34.57 -1.80
C ASP A 90 -6.94 -33.49 -1.98
N VAL A 91 -6.55 -32.22 -2.03
CA VAL A 91 -7.45 -31.13 -2.38
C VAL A 91 -7.77 -31.19 -3.89
N GLU A 92 -9.03 -30.95 -4.25
CA GLU A 92 -9.39 -30.69 -5.64
C GLU A 92 -9.33 -29.18 -5.89
N ILE A 93 -8.54 -28.74 -6.89
CA ILE A 93 -8.52 -27.35 -7.38
C ILE A 93 -9.36 -27.28 -8.66
N PRO A 94 -10.59 -26.73 -8.61
CA PRO A 94 -11.45 -26.65 -9.78
C PRO A 94 -10.80 -25.79 -10.87
N GLY A 95 -10.69 -26.33 -12.08
CA GLY A 95 -10.16 -25.60 -13.24
C GLY A 95 -8.64 -25.38 -13.21
N TYR A 96 -7.88 -26.22 -12.51
CA TYR A 96 -6.41 -26.14 -12.52
C TYR A 96 -5.85 -26.24 -13.95
N LEU A 97 -5.03 -25.25 -14.32
CA LEU A 97 -4.21 -25.23 -15.53
C LEU A 97 -2.74 -25.04 -15.12
N ALA A 98 -1.86 -25.79 -15.75
CA ALA A 98 -0.42 -25.63 -15.56
C ALA A 98 0.09 -24.34 -16.20
N ASN A 99 1.19 -23.81 -15.69
CA ASN A 99 1.80 -22.59 -16.23
C ASN A 99 2.34 -22.83 -17.64
N ASP A 100 2.06 -21.91 -18.56
CA ASP A 100 2.58 -21.93 -19.93
C ASP A 100 4.08 -21.54 -19.99
N TYR A 101 4.54 -20.71 -19.06
CA TYR A 101 5.92 -20.24 -18.98
C TYR A 101 6.75 -21.06 -17.99
N SER A 102 8.02 -21.27 -18.34
CA SER A 102 8.99 -21.92 -17.47
C SER A 102 9.43 -21.00 -16.31
N VAL A 103 9.87 -21.59 -15.20
CA VAL A 103 10.35 -20.84 -14.02
C VAL A 103 11.48 -19.84 -14.36
N PRO A 104 12.49 -20.19 -15.19
CA PRO A 104 13.52 -19.22 -15.58
C PRO A 104 12.97 -18.01 -16.35
N GLU A 105 11.97 -18.21 -17.22
CA GLU A 105 11.34 -17.11 -17.96
C GLU A 105 10.59 -16.17 -17.01
N LEU A 106 9.81 -16.73 -16.08
CA LEU A 106 9.12 -15.95 -15.05
C LEU A 106 10.10 -15.13 -14.20
N LEU A 107 11.22 -15.75 -13.78
CA LEU A 107 12.27 -15.06 -13.03
C LEU A 107 12.94 -13.96 -13.85
N ALA A 108 13.17 -14.16 -15.15
CA ALA A 108 13.75 -13.14 -16.01
C ALA A 108 12.81 -11.93 -16.17
N ILE A 109 11.51 -12.17 -16.35
CA ILE A 109 10.50 -11.11 -16.44
C ILE A 109 10.43 -10.34 -15.11
N PHE A 110 10.39 -11.05 -13.98
CA PHE A 110 10.39 -10.44 -12.65
C PHE A 110 11.65 -9.62 -12.39
N ALA A 111 12.83 -10.16 -12.69
CA ALA A 111 14.11 -9.47 -12.51
C ALA A 111 14.21 -8.20 -13.37
N ALA A 112 13.69 -8.22 -14.60
CA ALA A 112 13.60 -7.02 -15.43
C ALA A 112 12.69 -5.95 -14.79
N GLY A 113 11.56 -6.36 -14.20
CA GLY A 113 10.69 -5.49 -13.43
C GLY A 113 11.39 -4.89 -12.20
N CYS A 114 12.05 -5.71 -11.38
CA CYS A 114 12.79 -5.25 -10.20
C CYS A 114 13.94 -4.30 -10.56
N PHE A 115 14.70 -4.62 -11.62
CA PHE A 115 15.76 -3.75 -12.11
C PHE A 115 15.20 -2.38 -12.49
N TYR A 116 14.04 -2.33 -13.17
CA TYR A 116 13.38 -1.07 -13.49
C TYR A 116 12.97 -0.29 -12.23
N VAL A 117 12.30 -0.95 -11.28
CA VAL A 117 11.87 -0.33 -10.01
C VAL A 117 13.07 0.20 -9.23
N TYR A 118 14.18 -0.53 -9.15
CA TYR A 118 15.38 -0.06 -8.46
C TYR A 118 15.97 1.21 -9.10
N ASN A 119 15.93 1.31 -10.43
CA ASN A 119 16.45 2.44 -11.19
C ASN A 119 15.47 3.63 -11.29
N PHE A 120 14.32 3.60 -10.60
CA PHE A 120 13.29 4.65 -10.67
C PHE A 120 13.78 6.06 -10.32
N ARG A 121 14.87 6.20 -9.54
CA ARG A 121 15.38 7.52 -9.15
C ARG A 121 15.94 8.35 -10.31
N THR A 122 16.21 7.73 -11.46
CA THR A 122 16.68 8.42 -12.68
C THR A 122 15.54 8.78 -13.64
N LEU A 123 14.27 8.66 -13.22
CA LEU A 123 13.09 8.89 -14.07
C LEU A 123 13.02 10.27 -14.72
N GLY A 124 13.60 11.32 -14.11
CA GLY A 124 13.65 12.66 -14.70
C GLY A 124 14.34 12.68 -16.07
N GLY A 125 15.34 11.83 -16.29
CA GLY A 125 16.04 11.64 -17.57
C GLY A 125 15.49 10.49 -18.43
N SER A 126 14.45 9.79 -17.96
CA SER A 126 13.95 8.58 -18.62
C SER A 126 13.15 8.89 -19.89
N ARG A 127 13.37 8.06 -20.92
CA ARG A 127 12.62 8.03 -22.17
C ARG A 127 11.59 6.90 -22.22
N HIS A 128 11.45 6.10 -21.16
CA HIS A 128 10.49 4.98 -21.12
C HIS A 128 9.05 5.46 -20.88
N LEU A 129 8.06 4.66 -21.30
CA LEU A 129 6.63 5.00 -21.22
C LEU A 129 6.21 5.54 -19.83
N PHE A 130 6.51 4.79 -18.77
CA PHE A 130 6.17 5.19 -17.40
C PHE A 130 6.88 6.47 -16.93
N GLY A 131 8.12 6.71 -17.39
CA GLY A 131 8.85 7.96 -17.09
C GLY A 131 8.29 9.16 -17.85
N GLN A 132 7.81 8.96 -19.08
CA GLN A 132 7.11 9.99 -19.83
C GLN A 132 5.73 10.29 -19.22
N LEU A 133 4.96 9.25 -18.86
CA LEU A 133 3.68 9.38 -18.17
C LEU A 133 3.81 10.15 -16.85
N TRP A 134 4.84 9.86 -16.05
CA TRP A 134 5.08 10.57 -14.79
C TRP A 134 5.39 12.05 -14.99
N LYS A 135 6.18 12.39 -16.02
CA LYS A 135 6.48 13.78 -16.37
C LYS A 135 5.24 14.53 -16.82
N GLU A 136 4.42 13.90 -17.67
CA GLU A 136 3.16 14.47 -18.14
C GLU A 136 2.19 14.70 -16.97
N TYR A 137 2.04 13.70 -16.08
CA TYR A 137 1.26 13.85 -14.85
C TYR A 137 1.77 15.00 -13.98
N SER A 138 3.10 15.14 -13.84
CA SER A 138 3.74 16.20 -13.08
C SER A 138 3.58 17.60 -13.70
N LEU A 139 3.12 17.73 -14.96
CA LEU A 139 2.74 19.04 -15.52
C LEU A 139 1.46 19.58 -14.88
N SER A 140 0.55 18.71 -14.45
CA SER A 140 -0.66 19.12 -13.72
C SER A 140 -0.34 19.62 -12.32
N ASP A 141 0.67 19.06 -11.66
CA ASP A 141 1.13 19.49 -10.34
C ASP A 141 2.64 19.27 -10.20
N SER A 142 3.39 20.37 -10.28
CA SER A 142 4.86 20.35 -10.24
C SER A 142 5.45 19.92 -8.89
N ARG A 143 4.64 19.82 -7.82
CA ARG A 143 5.11 19.40 -6.48
C ARG A 143 5.61 17.96 -6.46
N TYR A 144 5.06 17.10 -7.34
CA TYR A 144 5.53 15.72 -7.55
C TYR A 144 6.94 15.63 -8.15
N LEU A 145 7.45 16.73 -8.73
CA LEU A 145 8.83 16.81 -9.23
C LEU A 145 9.75 17.62 -8.30
N THR A 146 9.20 18.52 -7.48
CA THR A 146 9.97 19.49 -6.67
C THR A 146 10.10 19.15 -5.19
N LYS A 147 9.54 18.01 -4.72
CA LYS A 147 9.63 17.55 -3.32
C LYS A 147 9.14 18.59 -2.31
N ASP A 148 7.96 19.14 -2.57
CA ASP A 148 7.30 20.10 -1.70
C ASP A 148 7.13 19.55 -0.25
N PRO A 149 7.19 20.39 0.81
CA PRO A 149 7.08 19.89 2.19
C PRO A 149 5.74 19.23 2.51
N PHE A 150 4.62 19.76 1.99
CA PHE A 150 3.31 19.15 2.19
C PHE A 150 3.27 17.81 1.44
N VAL A 151 3.70 17.83 0.18
CA VAL A 151 4.28 16.70 -0.62
C VAL A 151 4.79 15.50 0.19
N LEU A 152 5.93 15.75 0.81
CA LEU A 152 6.70 14.75 1.52
C LEU A 152 6.04 14.29 2.82
N CYS A 153 5.33 15.19 3.53
CA CYS A 153 4.68 14.85 4.78
C CYS A 153 3.54 13.85 4.57
N MET A 154 2.64 14.11 3.61
CA MET A 154 1.56 13.17 3.33
C MET A 154 2.09 11.83 2.82
N GLU A 155 3.10 11.83 1.94
CA GLU A 155 3.71 10.61 1.41
C GLU A 155 4.39 9.79 2.52
N SER A 156 5.04 10.45 3.48
CA SER A 156 5.67 9.77 4.61
C SER A 156 4.63 9.09 5.49
N ILE A 157 3.46 9.73 5.69
CA ILE A 157 2.35 9.17 6.46
C ILE A 157 1.73 7.98 5.72
N THR A 158 1.38 8.14 4.45
CA THR A 158 0.78 7.05 3.66
C THR A 158 1.75 5.88 3.51
N ALA A 159 3.03 6.13 3.27
CA ALA A 159 4.06 5.10 3.23
C ALA A 159 4.18 4.35 4.57
N ALA A 160 4.10 5.06 5.70
CA ALA A 160 4.12 4.41 7.02
C ALA A 160 2.89 3.52 7.23
N ILE A 161 1.69 3.99 6.89
CA ILE A 161 0.45 3.23 7.04
C ILE A 161 0.46 1.95 6.21
N VAL A 162 0.78 2.07 4.91
CA VAL A 162 0.84 0.91 4.02
C VAL A 162 1.91 -0.08 4.49
N SER A 163 3.07 0.42 4.94
CA SER A 163 4.15 -0.42 5.44
C SER A 163 3.77 -1.16 6.73
N LEU A 164 3.07 -0.51 7.66
CA LEU A 164 2.54 -1.17 8.85
C LEU A 164 1.51 -2.26 8.48
N GLY A 165 0.64 -1.97 7.51
CA GLY A 165 -0.33 -2.94 7.01
C GLY A 165 0.34 -4.19 6.43
N GLN A 166 1.43 -4.02 5.67
CA GLN A 166 2.20 -5.15 5.14
C GLN A 166 2.86 -5.97 6.25
N LEU A 167 3.47 -5.33 7.25
CA LEU A 167 4.06 -6.05 8.39
C LEU A 167 3.01 -6.81 9.20
N TYR A 168 1.83 -6.22 9.42
CA TYR A 168 0.73 -6.90 10.07
C TYR A 168 0.25 -8.11 9.27
N GLY A 169 0.10 -7.94 7.94
CA GLY A 169 -0.25 -9.02 7.02
C GLY A 169 0.75 -10.17 7.06
N ASP A 170 2.05 -9.90 7.02
CA ASP A 170 3.10 -10.93 7.09
C ASP A 170 3.11 -11.64 8.44
N VAL A 171 2.95 -10.90 9.55
CA VAL A 171 2.87 -11.51 10.90
C VAL A 171 1.68 -12.45 10.97
N LEU A 172 0.51 -12.03 10.49
CA LEU A 172 -0.66 -12.90 10.43
C LEU A 172 -0.44 -14.09 9.50
N TYR A 173 0.16 -13.88 8.34
CA TYR A 173 0.46 -14.93 7.36
C TYR A 173 1.33 -16.04 7.98
N TYR A 174 2.39 -15.68 8.69
CA TYR A 174 3.22 -16.67 9.40
C TYR A 174 2.49 -17.27 10.60
N ALA A 175 1.71 -16.48 11.33
CA ALA A 175 0.97 -16.98 12.48
C ALA A 175 -0.09 -18.01 12.08
N THR A 176 -0.84 -17.77 11.01
CA THR A 176 -1.86 -18.71 10.51
C THR A 176 -1.22 -19.95 9.92
N ALA A 177 -0.17 -19.80 9.10
CA ALA A 177 0.57 -20.95 8.57
C ALA A 177 1.15 -21.84 9.67
N MET A 178 1.65 -21.24 10.76
CA MET A 178 2.16 -21.99 11.91
C MET A 178 1.04 -22.60 12.75
N PHE A 179 -0.06 -21.88 12.94
CA PHE A 179 -1.24 -22.41 13.63
C PHE A 179 -1.77 -23.67 12.93
N ASP A 180 -1.95 -23.63 11.61
CA ASP A 180 -2.41 -24.78 10.84
C ASP A 180 -1.43 -25.96 10.89
N HIS A 181 -0.12 -25.68 10.91
CA HIS A 181 0.89 -26.70 11.05
C HIS A 181 0.84 -27.40 12.43
N TYR A 182 0.80 -26.63 13.52
CA TYR A 182 0.91 -27.18 14.87
C TYR A 182 -0.41 -27.69 15.44
N VAL A 183 -1.52 -27.03 15.11
CA VAL A 183 -2.85 -27.36 15.66
C VAL A 183 -3.58 -28.28 14.71
N SER A 184 -3.65 -27.92 13.43
CA SER A 184 -4.43 -28.65 12.42
C SER A 184 -3.64 -29.79 11.76
N ASN A 185 -2.32 -29.91 12.02
CA ASN A 185 -1.41 -30.85 11.35
C ASN A 185 -1.46 -30.77 9.82
N LEU A 186 -1.82 -29.59 9.28
CA LEU A 186 -1.93 -29.34 7.86
C LEU A 186 -0.66 -28.65 7.34
N ASN A 187 -0.10 -29.23 6.28
CA ASN A 187 1.06 -28.69 5.60
C ASN A 187 0.68 -28.19 4.22
N TYR A 188 0.70 -26.87 4.01
CA TYR A 188 0.47 -26.27 2.69
C TYR A 188 1.75 -26.22 1.85
N THR A 189 2.92 -26.26 2.49
CA THR A 189 4.20 -26.19 1.79
C THR A 189 4.60 -27.56 1.28
N ARG A 190 4.98 -27.60 0.00
CA ARG A 190 5.60 -28.76 -0.65
C ARG A 190 6.84 -29.23 0.13
N PRO A 191 7.07 -30.55 0.27
CA PRO A 191 8.11 -31.10 1.14
C PRO A 191 9.54 -30.81 0.68
N GLU A 192 9.74 -30.43 -0.58
CA GLU A 192 11.06 -30.04 -1.07
C GLU A 192 11.54 -28.74 -0.40
N SER A 193 12.75 -28.77 0.15
CA SER A 193 13.28 -27.73 1.03
C SER A 193 13.32 -26.32 0.41
N TYR A 194 13.49 -26.21 -0.90
CA TYR A 194 13.55 -24.91 -1.57
C TYR A 194 12.19 -24.18 -1.61
N TYR A 195 11.06 -24.89 -1.60
CA TYR A 195 9.74 -24.24 -1.53
C TYR A 195 9.56 -23.52 -0.20
N PHE A 196 9.98 -24.16 0.89
CA PHE A 196 9.93 -23.54 2.20
C PHE A 196 10.95 -22.40 2.33
N TRP A 197 12.23 -22.66 2.10
CA TRP A 197 13.26 -21.65 2.40
C TRP A 197 13.29 -20.50 1.39
N VAL A 198 13.13 -20.77 0.10
CA VAL A 198 13.22 -19.72 -0.92
C VAL A 198 11.89 -18.99 -1.06
N TYR A 199 10.79 -19.70 -1.26
CA TYR A 199 9.50 -19.04 -1.53
C TYR A 199 8.81 -18.60 -0.24
N PHE A 200 8.68 -19.48 0.75
CA PHE A 200 7.94 -19.14 1.97
C PHE A 200 8.70 -18.21 2.92
N VAL A 201 10.03 -18.37 3.07
CA VAL A 201 10.84 -17.51 3.95
C VAL A 201 11.46 -16.34 3.18
N PHE A 202 12.33 -16.62 2.21
CA PHE A 202 13.15 -15.57 1.59
C PHE A 202 12.35 -14.59 0.74
N MET A 203 11.38 -15.04 -0.07
CA MET A 203 10.58 -14.10 -0.86
C MET A 203 9.78 -13.19 0.07
N ASN A 204 9.01 -13.75 1.02
CA ASN A 204 8.27 -12.95 2.00
C ASN A 204 9.17 -12.03 2.85
N ALA A 205 10.46 -12.32 3.03
CA ALA A 205 11.38 -11.40 3.69
C ALA A 205 11.46 -10.02 3.00
N PHE A 206 11.21 -9.90 1.69
CA PHE A 206 11.14 -8.59 1.03
C PHE A 206 9.94 -7.76 1.51
N TRP A 207 8.80 -8.41 1.79
CA TRP A 207 7.59 -7.79 2.33
C TRP A 207 7.74 -7.39 3.80
N ILE A 208 8.76 -7.92 4.49
CA ILE A 208 9.13 -7.48 5.83
C ILE A 208 10.18 -6.36 5.77
N VAL A 209 11.30 -6.60 5.08
CA VAL A 209 12.48 -5.72 5.15
C VAL A 209 12.21 -4.38 4.48
N ILE A 210 11.55 -4.35 3.31
CA ILE A 210 11.30 -3.09 2.58
C ILE A 210 10.36 -2.19 3.39
N PRO A 211 9.20 -2.66 3.89
CA PRO A 211 8.35 -1.88 4.79
C PRO A 211 9.04 -1.39 6.05
N ILE A 212 9.89 -2.19 6.71
CA ILE A 212 10.67 -1.72 7.87
C ILE A 212 11.56 -0.53 7.49
N ILE A 213 12.27 -0.62 6.36
CA ILE A 213 13.12 0.48 5.87
C ILE A 213 12.26 1.72 5.56
N LEU A 214 11.09 1.55 4.94
CA LEU A 214 10.19 2.65 4.63
C LEU A 214 9.65 3.32 5.90
N ILE A 215 9.24 2.55 6.91
CA ILE A 215 8.82 3.08 8.22
C ILE A 215 9.98 3.85 8.86
N ALA A 216 11.18 3.28 8.90
CA ALA A 216 12.36 3.94 9.46
C ALA A 216 12.67 5.26 8.74
N ASN A 217 12.53 5.28 7.41
CA ASN A 217 12.70 6.49 6.60
C ASN A 217 11.62 7.52 6.89
N SER A 218 10.34 7.14 6.99
CA SER A 218 9.24 8.02 7.35
C SER A 218 9.41 8.62 8.75
N VAL A 219 9.75 7.80 9.75
CA VAL A 219 10.00 8.26 11.12
C VAL A 219 11.20 9.22 11.17
N SER A 220 12.26 8.89 10.44
CA SER A 220 13.45 9.75 10.34
C SER A 220 13.14 11.07 9.63
N ALA A 221 12.33 11.05 8.58
CA ALA A 221 11.89 12.25 7.86
C ALA A 221 11.08 13.17 8.78
N SER A 222 10.07 12.65 9.48
CA SER A 222 9.29 13.40 10.46
C SER A 222 10.17 13.96 11.58
N SER A 223 11.08 13.15 12.12
CA SER A 223 12.01 13.58 13.18
C SER A 223 12.90 14.75 12.74
N ARG A 224 13.37 14.75 11.49
CA ARG A 224 14.16 15.86 10.92
C ARG A 224 13.31 17.12 10.75
N ALA A 225 12.06 16.98 10.31
CA ALA A 225 11.13 18.10 10.17
C ALA A 225 10.88 18.79 11.52
N PHE A 226 10.59 18.02 12.57
CA PHE A 226 10.39 18.57 13.92
C PHE A 226 11.64 19.24 14.49
N LYS A 227 12.83 18.64 14.28
CA LYS A 227 14.11 19.26 14.68
C LYS A 227 14.36 20.58 13.96
N ALA A 228 14.01 20.68 12.67
CA ALA A 228 14.14 21.92 11.90
C ALA A 228 13.20 23.01 12.41
N LEU A 229 11.93 22.66 12.69
CA LEU A 229 10.96 23.57 13.29
C LEU A 229 11.42 24.10 14.65
N ALA A 230 11.89 23.22 15.53
CA ALA A 230 12.40 23.61 16.85
C ALA A 230 13.61 24.55 16.76
N LYS A 231 14.46 24.40 15.72
CA LYS A 231 15.57 25.33 15.46
C LYS A 231 15.06 26.69 14.97
N MET A 232 14.11 26.70 14.04
CA MET A 232 13.51 27.94 13.52
C MET A 232 12.80 28.73 14.62
N GLU A 233 12.03 28.05 15.48
CA GLU A 233 11.36 28.66 16.62
C GLU A 233 12.35 29.36 17.57
N ARG A 234 13.48 28.72 17.88
CA ARG A 234 14.54 29.34 18.68
C ARG A 234 15.15 30.56 18.00
N CYS A 235 15.41 30.50 16.69
CA CYS A 235 15.94 31.63 15.92
C CYS A 235 14.95 32.81 15.88
N LEU A 236 13.66 32.53 15.71
CA LEU A 236 12.57 33.52 15.77
C LEU A 236 12.51 34.19 17.14
N ASN A 237 12.57 33.40 18.21
CA ASN A 237 12.54 33.90 19.58
C ASN A 237 13.79 34.68 19.97
N ALA A 238 14.94 34.39 19.36
CA ALA A 238 16.19 35.14 19.53
C ALA A 238 16.27 36.40 18.65
N SER A 239 15.36 36.57 17.69
CA SER A 239 15.36 37.74 16.79
C SER A 239 14.84 38.99 17.50
N PRO A 240 15.51 40.15 17.38
CA PRO A 240 15.09 41.41 18.00
C PRO A 240 13.75 41.95 17.47
N ALA A 241 13.22 41.38 16.39
CA ALA A 241 11.89 41.68 15.84
C ALA A 241 10.74 40.92 16.53
N SER A 242 11.01 40.11 17.56
CA SER A 242 9.99 39.35 18.28
C SER A 242 8.97 40.29 18.97
N PRO A 243 7.65 40.15 18.71
CA PRO A 243 6.65 40.98 19.37
C PRO A 243 6.72 40.74 20.89
N LYS A 244 7.02 41.80 21.65
CA LYS A 244 7.06 41.74 23.12
C LYS A 244 5.71 41.22 23.61
N LYS A 245 5.70 40.06 24.29
CA LYS A 245 4.51 39.52 24.94
C LYS A 245 3.97 40.57 25.91
N HIS A 246 2.85 41.21 25.55
CA HIS A 246 2.12 42.09 26.46
C HIS A 246 1.59 41.21 27.60
N LYS A 247 2.17 41.37 28.80
CA LYS A 247 1.58 40.82 30.01
C LYS A 247 0.32 41.64 30.30
N THR A 248 -0.85 41.05 30.06
CA THR A 248 -2.10 41.53 30.65
C THR A 248 -2.03 41.26 32.15
N PHE A 249 -2.18 42.34 32.92
CA PHE A 249 -2.27 42.35 34.38
C PHE A 249 -3.59 41.74 34.86
#